data_AF-Q08TN3-F1
#
_entry.id   AF-Q08TN3-F1
#
_cell.length_a   1.000
_cell.length_b   1.000
_cell.length_c   1.000
_cell.angle_alpha   90.00
_cell.angle_beta   90.00
_cell.angle_gamma   90.00
#
_symmetry.space_group_name_H-M   'P 1'
#
loop_
_entity.id
_entity.type
_entity.pdbx_description
1 polymer ?
#
loop_
_entity_poly.entity_id
_entity_poly.type
_entity_poly.pdbx_seq_one_letter_code
_entity_poly.pdbx_strand_id
1 'polypeptide(L)'
;MVGTSEYRVRVTASDGMLVSNCTCPVRQAVCKHAVALSLSFLAQQGAVAGPSEGPFSARDALERWAEEHHVRHALAVSASVLISDLAIHEAQRNGLRHVLGGLALRDVGSREGAFRHVGARGRGLETALTEAAWAFLQQEAGSVRRALTEEAARSEQHEDALLAPLWSRLLEVRRTLRPHASPRSRERRALESWSFDAAACALTWKERDRVVRGGPDYGTVGVLARLTFPGGGAGRAECSCGIRQRGCVHALALVDTVLDLLADTVRSAEARRLAEELLSPGWARALKELELFEVEAAKPAPRSRCGGSSSMSSGP
;
A
#
# COMPACT_ATOMS: atom_id res chain seq x y z
N MET A 1 3.36 -39.77 -5.27
CA MET A 1 2.88 -38.39 -5.45
C MET A 1 3.85 -37.44 -4.76
N VAL A 2 4.75 -36.81 -5.51
CA VAL A 2 5.72 -35.83 -5.00
C VAL A 2 5.56 -34.59 -5.87
N GLY A 3 4.99 -33.50 -5.35
CA GLY A 3 4.80 -32.31 -6.19
C GLY A 3 3.96 -31.14 -5.66
N THR A 4 3.36 -31.21 -4.46
CA THR A 4 2.48 -30.12 -3.96
C THR A 4 2.87 -29.57 -2.58
N SER A 5 3.96 -30.06 -1.98
CA SER A 5 4.42 -29.55 -0.69
C SER A 5 5.16 -28.22 -0.85
N GLU A 6 4.80 -27.21 -0.06
CA GLU A 6 5.57 -25.97 0.05
C GLU A 6 6.94 -26.26 0.66
N TYR A 7 8.00 -25.84 -0.02
CA TYR A 7 9.37 -25.92 0.50
C TYR A 7 9.87 -24.52 0.83
N ARG A 8 10.41 -24.35 2.03
CA ARG A 8 11.12 -23.11 2.41
C ARG A 8 12.57 -23.25 2.00
N VAL A 9 13.06 -22.28 1.25
CA VAL A 9 14.45 -22.19 0.85
C VAL A 9 15.02 -20.83 1.24
N ARG A 10 16.21 -20.84 1.82
CA ARG A 10 16.99 -19.66 2.18
C ARG A 10 18.38 -19.82 1.58
N VAL A 11 18.85 -18.79 0.89
CA VAL A 11 20.23 -18.69 0.41
C VAL A 11 20.86 -17.47 1.07
N THR A 12 22.04 -17.64 1.65
CA THR A 12 22.82 -16.57 2.28
C THR A 12 24.21 -16.54 1.67
N ALA A 13 24.73 -15.35 1.39
CA ALA A 13 26.11 -15.14 1.02
C ALA A 13 26.89 -14.62 2.23
N SER A 14 27.97 -15.31 2.62
CA SER A 14 28.92 -14.86 3.65
C SER A 14 30.33 -15.13 3.13
N ASP A 15 31.23 -14.14 3.20
CA ASP A 15 32.65 -14.27 2.85
C ASP A 15 32.92 -14.92 1.47
N GLY A 16 32.10 -14.58 0.47
CA GLY A 16 32.23 -15.12 -0.89
C GLY A 16 31.71 -16.55 -1.07
N MET A 17 31.16 -17.18 -0.02
CA MET A 17 30.53 -18.50 -0.09
C MET A 17 29.00 -18.39 -0.02
N LEU A 18 28.33 -19.13 -0.90
CA LEU A 18 26.89 -19.29 -0.89
C LEU A 18 26.52 -20.50 -0.04
N VAL A 19 25.75 -20.26 1.02
CA VAL A 19 25.17 -21.29 1.88
C VAL A 19 23.68 -21.36 1.60
N SER A 20 23.19 -22.56 1.29
CA SER A 20 21.76 -22.78 1.07
C SER A 20 21.17 -23.71 2.12
N ASN A 21 19.98 -23.38 2.61
CA ASN A 21 19.21 -24.22 3.51
C ASN A 21 17.79 -24.37 2.93
N CYS A 22 17.41 -25.61 2.63
CA CYS A 22 16.13 -25.92 2.02
C CYS A 22 15.44 -27.07 2.76
N THR A 23 14.14 -26.94 3.01
CA THR A 23 13.33 -27.99 3.64
C THR A 23 12.96 -29.14 2.70
N CYS A 24 13.55 -29.20 1.49
CA CYS A 24 13.28 -30.27 0.55
C CYS A 24 13.99 -31.57 0.95
N PRO A 25 13.46 -32.75 0.57
CA PRO A 25 14.04 -34.04 0.95
C PRO A 25 15.41 -34.32 0.29
N VAL A 26 15.85 -33.47 -0.64
CA VAL A 26 17.17 -33.57 -1.28
C VAL A 26 18.22 -33.03 -0.31
N ARG A 27 18.96 -33.93 0.35
CA ARG A 27 20.01 -33.61 1.33
C ARG A 27 21.35 -33.18 0.69
N GLN A 28 21.30 -32.44 -0.41
CA GLN A 28 22.50 -31.89 -1.06
C GLN A 28 22.71 -30.44 -0.65
N ALA A 29 23.97 -29.99 -0.67
CA ALA A 29 24.35 -28.61 -0.32
C ALA A 29 23.68 -27.55 -1.22
N VAL A 30 23.26 -27.93 -2.44
CA VAL A 30 22.55 -27.08 -3.39
C VAL A 30 21.42 -27.89 -4.03
N CYS A 31 20.17 -27.49 -3.82
CA CYS A 31 19.00 -28.10 -4.45
C CYS A 31 18.43 -27.19 -5.55
N LYS A 32 17.54 -27.73 -6.40
CA LYS A 32 16.87 -26.95 -7.47
C LYS A 32 16.14 -25.72 -6.94
N HIS A 33 15.63 -25.74 -5.72
CA HIS A 33 14.96 -24.59 -5.10
C HIS A 33 15.95 -23.49 -4.72
N ALA A 34 17.16 -23.86 -4.26
CA ALA A 34 18.21 -22.89 -3.97
C ALA A 34 18.69 -22.23 -5.27
N VAL A 35 18.89 -23.02 -6.33
CA VAL A 35 19.23 -22.49 -7.66
C VAL A 35 18.12 -21.60 -8.21
N ALA A 36 16.86 -22.03 -8.13
CA ALA A 36 15.72 -21.24 -8.61
C ALA A 36 15.57 -19.91 -7.84
N LEU A 37 15.75 -19.93 -6.51
CA LEU A 37 15.75 -18.71 -5.70
C LEU A 37 16.90 -17.79 -6.09
N SER A 38 18.13 -18.30 -6.21
CA SER A 38 19.30 -17.50 -6.60
C SER A 38 19.18 -16.93 -8.01
N LEU A 39 18.69 -17.71 -8.98
CA LEU A 39 18.46 -17.24 -10.35
C LEU A 39 17.31 -16.25 -10.43
N SER A 40 16.24 -16.44 -9.65
CA SER A 40 15.15 -15.46 -9.55
C SER A 40 15.65 -14.15 -8.95
N PHE A 41 16.46 -14.22 -7.90
CA PHE A 41 17.13 -13.07 -7.31
C PHE A 41 18.06 -12.37 -8.31
N LEU A 42 18.91 -13.12 -9.03
CA LEU A 42 19.81 -12.56 -10.03
C LEU A 42 19.06 -11.97 -11.25
N ALA A 43 17.96 -12.60 -11.67
CA ALA A 43 17.11 -12.09 -12.74
C ALA A 43 16.37 -10.82 -12.31
N GLN A 44 15.97 -10.72 -11.04
CA GLN A 44 15.47 -9.47 -10.44
C GLN A 44 16.58 -8.41 -10.31
N GLN A 45 17.84 -8.82 -10.13
CA GLN A 45 19.02 -7.95 -10.09
C GLN A 45 19.59 -7.62 -11.49
N GLY A 46 19.00 -8.13 -12.58
CA GLY A 46 19.40 -7.85 -13.97
C GLY A 46 19.33 -6.37 -14.39
N ALA A 47 18.93 -5.47 -13.48
CA ALA A 47 19.19 -4.05 -13.56
C ALA A 47 19.57 -3.52 -12.17
N VAL A 48 20.88 -3.41 -11.90
CA VAL A 48 21.57 -2.34 -11.14
C VAL A 48 22.97 -2.86 -10.78
N ALA A 49 23.96 -2.53 -11.61
CA ALA A 49 25.34 -2.41 -11.16
C ALA A 49 25.56 -0.91 -10.86
N GLY A 50 25.55 -0.56 -9.58
CA GLY A 50 25.96 0.74 -9.06
C GLY A 50 26.91 0.52 -7.88
N PRO A 51 27.77 1.51 -7.55
CA PRO A 51 28.79 1.37 -6.52
C PRO A 51 28.19 0.98 -5.17
N SER A 52 28.98 0.24 -4.38
CA SER A 52 28.71 -0.16 -2.99
C SER A 52 28.58 1.06 -2.07
N GLU A 53 27.48 1.80 -2.16
CA GLU A 53 27.01 2.60 -1.04
C GLU A 53 26.43 1.63 -0.02
N GLY A 54 27.13 1.48 1.11
CA GLY A 54 26.68 0.67 2.23
C GLY A 54 25.67 1.44 3.10
N PRO A 55 25.23 0.86 4.21
CA PRO A 55 24.29 1.53 5.12
C PRO A 55 24.80 2.89 5.61
N PHE A 56 23.89 3.86 5.76
CA PHE A 56 24.22 5.24 6.11
C PHE A 56 24.90 5.35 7.47
N SER A 57 26.00 6.12 7.55
CA SER A 57 26.67 6.39 8.83
C SER A 57 25.82 7.25 9.76
N ALA A 58 25.25 8.33 9.24
CA ALA A 58 24.48 9.33 9.99
C ALA A 58 23.15 9.65 9.31
N ARG A 59 22.24 10.27 10.08
CA ARG A 59 20.89 10.63 9.61
C ARG A 59 20.90 11.61 8.44
N ASP A 60 21.79 12.59 8.43
CA ASP A 60 21.84 13.57 7.33
C ASP A 60 22.22 12.93 5.99
N ALA A 61 23.04 11.87 6.01
CA ALA A 61 23.38 11.11 4.81
C ALA A 61 22.18 10.31 4.29
N LEU A 62 21.41 9.70 5.20
CA LEU A 62 20.16 9.02 4.90
C LEU A 62 19.12 9.98 4.28
N GLU A 63 18.94 11.17 4.87
CA GLU A 63 17.96 12.14 4.40
C GLU A 63 18.32 12.73 3.03
N ARG A 64 19.61 13.02 2.78
CA ARG A 64 20.08 13.48 1.47
C ARG A 64 19.89 12.43 0.38
N TRP A 65 20.30 11.19 0.66
CA TRP A 65 20.12 10.09 -0.29
C TRP A 65 18.63 9.88 -0.61
N ALA A 66 17.76 9.93 0.41
CA ALA A 66 16.32 9.77 0.19
C ALA A 66 15.71 10.90 -0.65
N GLU A 67 16.23 12.13 -0.56
CA GLU A 67 15.84 13.24 -1.43
C GLU A 67 16.29 13.01 -2.87
N GLU A 68 17.57 12.68 -3.07
CA GLU A 68 18.19 12.43 -4.38
C GLU A 68 17.50 11.28 -5.13
N HIS A 69 17.04 10.26 -4.41
CA HIS A 69 16.33 9.11 -4.97
C HIS A 69 14.80 9.23 -4.92
N HIS A 70 14.26 10.40 -4.56
CA HIS A 70 12.81 10.68 -4.51
C HIS A 70 12.00 9.77 -3.57
N VAL A 71 12.63 9.25 -2.52
CA VAL A 71 12.03 8.36 -1.51
C VAL A 71 11.95 8.97 -0.11
N ARG A 72 12.01 10.30 0.02
CA ARG A 72 11.83 11.00 1.30
C ARG A 72 10.56 10.57 2.05
N HIS A 73 9.49 10.25 1.33
CA HIS A 73 8.24 9.75 1.92
C HIS A 73 8.43 8.44 2.70
N ALA A 74 9.33 7.56 2.26
CA ALA A 74 9.63 6.29 2.91
C ALA A 74 10.22 6.49 4.31
N LEU A 75 10.92 7.59 4.55
CA LEU A 75 11.51 7.91 5.85
C LEU A 75 10.49 8.12 6.97
N ALA A 76 9.21 8.33 6.64
CA ALA A 76 8.12 8.42 7.61
C ALA A 76 7.45 7.08 7.92
N VAL A 77 7.76 6.01 7.18
CA VAL A 77 7.22 4.67 7.43
C VAL A 77 7.73 4.14 8.77
N SER A 78 6.85 3.46 9.50
CA SER A 78 7.17 2.76 10.74
C SER A 78 8.29 1.75 10.52
N ALA A 79 9.34 1.81 11.33
CA ALA A 79 10.47 0.92 11.23
C ALA A 79 10.12 -0.55 11.53
N SER A 80 8.92 -0.81 12.06
CA SER A 80 8.37 -2.16 12.18
C SER A 80 8.27 -2.90 10.84
N VAL A 81 8.26 -2.19 9.70
CA VAL A 81 8.27 -2.81 8.37
C VAL A 81 9.50 -3.70 8.14
N LEU A 82 10.63 -3.37 8.78
CA LEU A 82 11.89 -4.10 8.63
C LEU A 82 11.91 -5.45 9.34
N ILE A 83 10.99 -5.68 10.29
CA ILE A 83 11.02 -6.84 11.19
C ILE A 83 10.91 -8.18 10.43
N SER A 84 10.19 -8.19 9.31
CA SER A 84 10.04 -9.39 8.48
C SER A 84 11.37 -9.85 7.89
N ASP A 85 12.30 -8.92 7.64
CA ASP A 85 13.58 -9.18 7.00
C ASP A 85 14.71 -9.46 7.99
N LEU A 86 14.47 -9.24 9.29
CA LEU A 86 15.44 -9.55 10.34
C LEU A 86 15.50 -11.05 10.63
N ALA A 87 16.71 -11.60 10.64
CA ALA A 87 17.00 -12.98 11.02
C ALA A 87 16.98 -13.19 12.55
N ILE A 88 15.82 -12.95 13.17
CA ILE A 88 15.63 -12.98 14.64
C ILE A 88 14.57 -14.02 15.05
N HIS A 89 14.68 -14.53 16.28
CA HIS A 89 13.70 -15.45 16.86
C HIS A 89 12.40 -14.75 17.29
N GLU A 90 11.30 -15.50 17.47
CA GLU A 90 9.96 -14.93 17.70
C GLU A 90 9.86 -14.07 18.99
N ALA A 91 10.54 -14.47 20.08
CA ALA A 91 10.57 -13.68 21.30
C ALA A 91 11.21 -12.29 21.09
N GLN A 92 12.32 -12.23 20.33
CA GLN A 92 12.97 -10.98 19.94
C GLN A 92 12.08 -10.16 19.00
N ARG A 93 11.36 -10.84 18.10
CA ARG A 93 10.41 -10.22 17.17
C ARG A 93 9.33 -9.42 17.91
N ASN A 94 8.74 -10.00 18.95
CA ASN A 94 7.70 -9.32 19.74
C ASN A 94 8.24 -8.10 20.49
N GLY A 95 9.41 -8.21 21.12
CA GLY A 95 10.06 -7.05 21.78
C GLY A 95 10.38 -5.93 20.78
N LEU A 96 10.89 -6.27 19.60
CA LEU A 96 11.22 -5.28 18.57
C LEU A 96 10.00 -4.66 17.91
N ARG A 97 8.88 -5.37 17.77
CA ARG A 97 7.61 -4.79 17.29
C ARG A 97 7.18 -3.60 18.14
N HIS A 98 7.29 -3.70 19.46
CA HIS A 98 6.93 -2.61 20.35
C HIS A 98 7.86 -1.40 20.19
N VAL A 99 9.17 -1.64 20.13
CA VAL A 99 10.19 -0.58 20.02
C VAL A 99 10.14 0.12 18.67
N LEU A 100 10.17 -0.66 17.58
CA LEU A 100 10.21 -0.15 16.22
C LEU A 100 8.86 0.40 15.75
N GLY A 101 7.75 -0.05 16.37
CA GLY A 101 6.40 0.39 16.02
C GLY A 101 6.09 1.84 16.38
N GLY A 102 6.95 2.52 17.14
CA GLY A 102 6.87 3.96 17.42
C GLY A 102 7.95 4.80 16.70
N LEU A 103 8.88 4.16 16.00
CA LEU A 103 10.02 4.80 15.34
C LEU A 103 9.81 4.80 13.83
N ALA A 104 10.28 5.86 13.16
CA ALA A 104 10.30 5.91 11.71
C ALA A 104 11.62 5.41 11.15
N LEU A 105 11.64 5.09 9.85
CA LEU A 105 12.88 4.75 9.14
C LEU A 105 13.94 5.85 9.25
N ARG A 106 13.56 7.14 9.31
CA ARG A 106 14.50 8.25 9.59
C ARG A 106 15.25 8.13 10.92
N ASP A 107 14.66 7.46 11.91
CA ASP A 107 15.20 7.40 13.26
C ASP A 107 16.18 6.23 13.43
N VAL A 108 16.01 5.16 12.65
CA VAL A 108 16.82 3.92 12.78
C VAL A 108 17.59 3.52 11.52
N GLY A 109 17.36 4.19 10.39
CA GLY A 109 17.96 3.82 9.10
C GLY A 109 19.46 4.13 8.97
N SER A 110 20.03 4.89 9.89
CA SER A 110 21.48 5.15 9.97
C SER A 110 22.13 4.36 11.10
N ARG A 111 23.43 4.08 11.00
CA ARG A 111 24.22 3.40 12.05
C ARG A 111 24.12 4.12 13.39
N GLU A 112 24.23 5.45 13.39
CA GLU A 112 24.03 6.28 14.59
C GLU A 112 22.64 6.08 15.20
N GLY A 113 21.59 6.17 14.39
CA GLY A 113 20.20 6.02 14.83
C GLY A 113 19.89 4.61 15.34
N ALA A 114 20.32 3.58 14.60
CA ALA A 114 20.19 2.20 15.00
C ALA A 114 20.91 1.93 16.33
N PHE A 115 22.15 2.39 16.48
CA PHE A 115 22.89 2.23 17.74
C PHE A 115 22.15 2.88 18.92
N ARG A 116 21.65 4.12 18.75
CA ARG A 116 20.89 4.84 19.78
C ARG A 116 19.65 4.07 20.24
N HIS A 117 18.91 3.47 19.30
CA HIS A 117 17.62 2.87 19.61
C HIS A 117 17.68 1.37 19.93
N VAL A 118 18.62 0.61 19.36
CA VAL A 118 18.68 -0.85 19.52
C VAL A 118 20.03 -1.40 19.98
N GLY A 119 21.07 -0.57 20.11
CA GLY A 119 22.43 -1.03 20.45
C GLY A 119 22.53 -1.80 21.78
N ALA A 120 21.69 -1.46 22.77
CA ALA A 120 21.65 -2.17 24.05
C ALA A 120 20.93 -3.54 23.99
N ARG A 121 20.28 -3.89 22.87
CA ARG A 121 19.41 -5.08 22.75
C ARG A 121 20.08 -6.31 22.15
N GLY A 122 21.34 -6.20 21.74
CA GLY A 122 22.14 -7.32 21.25
C GLY A 122 23.14 -6.88 20.20
N ARG A 123 24.36 -7.45 20.23
CA ARG A 123 25.40 -7.14 19.24
C ARG A 123 24.94 -7.53 17.84
N GLY A 124 25.14 -6.64 16.87
CA GLY A 124 24.88 -6.91 15.45
C GLY A 124 23.44 -6.65 15.01
N LEU A 125 22.51 -6.34 15.94
CA LEU A 125 21.15 -5.98 15.58
C LEU A 125 21.10 -4.61 14.88
N GLU A 126 21.95 -3.68 15.31
CA GLU A 126 22.15 -2.39 14.66
C GLU A 126 22.57 -2.56 13.20
N THR A 127 23.53 -3.45 12.92
CA THR A 127 23.99 -3.75 11.56
C THR A 127 22.85 -4.33 10.74
N ALA A 128 22.19 -5.38 11.22
CA ALA A 128 21.08 -6.02 10.52
C ALA A 128 19.93 -5.05 10.23
N LEU A 129 19.62 -4.13 11.17
CA LEU A 129 18.58 -3.13 10.99
C LEU A 129 18.96 -2.10 9.92
N THR A 130 20.21 -1.64 9.90
CA THR A 130 20.68 -0.68 8.88
C THR A 130 20.78 -1.30 7.49
N GLU A 131 21.15 -2.58 7.39
CA GLU A 131 21.13 -3.33 6.13
C GLU A 131 19.70 -3.53 5.62
N ALA A 132 18.76 -3.90 6.50
CA ALA A 132 17.36 -4.01 6.14
C ALA A 132 16.77 -2.66 5.69
N ALA A 133 17.10 -1.57 6.40
CA ALA A 133 16.66 -0.22 6.03
C ALA A 133 17.22 0.21 4.67
N TRP A 134 18.50 -0.07 4.41
CA TRP A 134 19.14 0.20 3.12
C TRP A 134 18.47 -0.59 1.98
N ALA A 135 18.24 -1.89 2.17
CA ALA A 135 17.56 -2.73 1.19
C ALA A 135 16.13 -2.23 0.91
N PHE A 136 15.37 -1.88 1.94
CA PHE A 136 14.02 -1.32 1.82
C PHE A 136 14.02 -0.03 1.00
N LEU A 137 14.93 0.90 1.30
CA LEU A 137 15.03 2.18 0.59
C LEU A 137 15.46 2.02 -0.87
N GLN A 138 16.35 1.07 -1.17
CA GLN A 138 16.69 0.74 -2.54
C GLN A 138 15.51 0.13 -3.32
N GLN A 139 14.71 -0.73 -2.69
CA GLN A 139 13.49 -1.28 -3.30
C GLN A 139 12.48 -0.18 -3.61
N GLU A 140 12.23 0.73 -2.67
CA GLU A 140 11.34 1.87 -2.87
C GLU A 140 11.88 2.80 -3.99
N ALA A 141 13.19 3.07 -4.03
CA ALA A 141 13.79 3.86 -5.11
C ALA A 141 13.63 3.17 -6.47
N GLY A 142 13.78 1.84 -6.51
CA GLY A 142 13.48 1.03 -7.69
C GLY A 142 12.01 1.11 -8.13
N SER A 143 11.07 1.09 -7.18
CA SER A 143 9.64 1.27 -7.45
C SER A 143 9.36 2.65 -8.04
N VAL A 144 9.93 3.72 -7.48
CA VAL A 144 9.77 5.08 -8.01
C VAL A 144 10.30 5.18 -9.44
N ARG A 145 11.48 4.63 -9.74
CA ARG A 145 12.02 4.61 -11.10
C ARG A 145 11.09 3.91 -12.09
N ARG A 146 10.55 2.74 -11.74
CA ARG A 146 9.56 2.03 -12.57
C ARG A 146 8.29 2.86 -12.76
N ALA A 147 7.82 3.48 -11.69
CA ALA A 147 6.63 4.33 -11.71
C ALA A 147 6.77 5.54 -12.64
N LEU A 148 7.97 6.16 -12.70
CA LEU A 148 8.24 7.26 -13.63
C LEU A 148 8.17 6.81 -15.09
N THR A 149 8.65 5.60 -15.40
CA THR A 149 8.50 5.01 -16.73
C THR A 149 7.03 4.72 -17.06
N GLU A 150 6.27 4.15 -16.11
CA GLU A 150 4.82 3.90 -16.25
C GLU A 150 4.05 5.20 -16.47
N GLU A 151 4.40 6.26 -15.73
CA GLU A 151 3.84 7.60 -15.87
C GLU A 151 4.11 8.17 -17.25
N ALA A 152 5.36 8.11 -17.73
CA ALA A 152 5.74 8.64 -19.03
C ALA A 152 5.06 7.92 -20.22
N ALA A 153 4.68 6.64 -20.04
CA ALA A 153 3.96 5.86 -21.02
C ALA A 153 2.44 6.10 -21.01
N ARG A 154 1.90 6.89 -20.06
CA ARG A 154 0.47 7.10 -19.89
C ARG A 154 -0.07 8.08 -20.93
N SER A 155 -1.20 7.73 -21.55
CA SER A 155 -1.92 8.63 -22.46
C SER A 155 -2.53 9.84 -21.72
N GLU A 156 -2.51 11.01 -22.34
CA GLU A 156 -3.21 12.20 -21.85
C GLU A 156 -4.73 12.14 -22.11
N GLN A 157 -5.18 11.21 -22.96
CA GLN A 157 -6.58 11.07 -23.36
C GLN A 157 -7.06 9.62 -23.25
N HIS A 158 -8.37 9.46 -23.10
CA HIS A 158 -9.04 8.17 -23.07
C HIS A 158 -9.96 8.02 -24.28
N GLU A 159 -9.88 6.88 -24.98
CA GLU A 159 -10.63 6.64 -26.23
C GLU A 159 -12.15 6.48 -26.00
N ASP A 160 -12.53 5.87 -24.87
CA ASP A 160 -13.95 5.75 -24.48
C ASP A 160 -14.51 7.11 -24.02
N ALA A 161 -15.48 7.63 -24.78
CA ALA A 161 -16.15 8.91 -24.52
C ALA A 161 -16.86 8.97 -23.15
N LEU A 162 -17.30 7.84 -22.60
CA LEU A 162 -17.93 7.80 -21.27
C LEU A 162 -16.90 7.92 -20.14
N LEU A 163 -15.66 7.46 -20.37
CA LEU A 163 -14.58 7.49 -19.38
C LEU A 163 -13.71 8.75 -19.48
N ALA A 164 -13.65 9.37 -20.67
CA ALA A 164 -12.84 10.55 -20.95
C ALA A 164 -13.02 11.72 -19.95
N PRO A 165 -14.25 12.03 -19.46
CA PRO A 165 -14.42 13.09 -18.47
C PRO A 165 -13.77 12.77 -17.12
N LEU A 166 -13.91 11.53 -16.63
CA LEU A 166 -13.30 11.13 -15.36
C LEU A 166 -11.78 11.03 -15.51
N TRP A 167 -11.29 10.48 -16.63
CA TRP A 167 -9.87 10.42 -16.96
C TRP A 167 -9.21 11.79 -16.88
N SER A 168 -9.79 12.78 -17.57
CA SER A 168 -9.28 14.15 -17.61
C SER A 168 -9.23 14.79 -16.22
N ARG A 169 -10.27 14.57 -15.40
CA ARG A 169 -10.32 15.09 -14.02
C ARG A 169 -9.29 14.41 -13.11
N LEU A 170 -9.06 13.10 -13.28
CA LEU A 170 -8.03 12.37 -12.54
C LEU A 170 -6.63 12.86 -12.92
N LEU A 171 -6.35 13.09 -14.20
CA LEU A 171 -5.08 13.68 -14.63
C LEU A 171 -4.87 15.08 -14.04
N GLU A 172 -5.93 15.88 -13.91
CA GLU A 172 -5.82 17.20 -13.29
C GLU A 172 -5.48 17.13 -11.78
N VAL A 173 -6.15 16.23 -11.05
CA VAL A 173 -5.78 15.94 -9.66
C VAL A 173 -4.34 15.46 -9.58
N ARG A 174 -3.93 14.58 -10.50
CA ARG A 174 -2.57 14.05 -10.58
C ARG A 174 -1.54 15.17 -10.77
N ARG A 175 -1.77 16.10 -11.69
CA ARG A 175 -0.89 17.27 -11.94
C ARG A 175 -0.76 18.15 -10.70
N THR A 176 -1.81 18.25 -9.90
CA THR A 176 -1.77 18.99 -8.62
C THR A 176 -0.93 18.26 -7.56
N LEU A 177 -1.01 16.93 -7.50
CA LEU A 177 -0.29 16.12 -6.50
C LEU A 177 1.19 15.89 -6.84
N ARG A 178 1.51 15.74 -8.12
CA ARG A 178 2.81 15.26 -8.61
C ARG A 178 4.02 16.12 -8.21
N PRO A 179 3.95 17.47 -8.14
CA PRO A 179 5.05 18.30 -7.65
C PRO A 179 5.43 18.05 -6.19
N HIS A 180 4.57 17.38 -5.43
CA HIS A 180 4.73 17.18 -3.99
C HIS A 180 4.84 15.69 -3.60
N ALA A 181 4.68 14.78 -4.56
CA ALA A 181 4.65 13.35 -4.32
C ALA A 181 5.32 12.58 -5.46
N SER A 182 6.16 11.62 -5.08
CA SER A 182 6.72 10.64 -6.00
C SER A 182 5.67 9.57 -6.32
N PRO A 183 5.59 9.10 -7.59
CA PRO A 183 4.67 8.03 -7.97
C PRO A 183 5.16 6.67 -7.46
N ARG A 184 4.24 5.70 -7.40
CA ARG A 184 4.55 4.29 -7.08
C ARG A 184 4.22 3.38 -8.25
N SER A 185 5.05 2.37 -8.44
CA SER A 185 4.87 1.42 -9.55
C SER A 185 3.56 0.66 -9.39
N ARG A 186 2.99 0.18 -10.49
CA ARG A 186 1.78 -0.64 -10.49
C ARG A 186 1.94 -1.87 -9.60
N GLU A 187 3.11 -2.51 -9.65
CA GLU A 187 3.46 -3.64 -8.79
C GLU A 187 3.40 -3.29 -7.31
N ARG A 188 3.95 -2.13 -6.89
CA ARG A 188 3.91 -1.70 -5.49
C ARG A 188 2.49 -1.37 -5.04
N ARG A 189 1.72 -0.71 -5.91
CA ARG A 189 0.32 -0.36 -5.65
C ARG A 189 -0.58 -1.60 -5.51
N ALA A 190 -0.27 -2.69 -6.21
CA ALA A 190 -1.02 -3.95 -6.11
C ALA A 190 -0.91 -4.65 -4.74
N LEU A 191 0.05 -4.27 -3.90
CA LEU A 191 0.19 -4.78 -2.53
C LEU A 191 -0.78 -4.11 -1.54
N GLU A 192 -1.40 -3.01 -1.95
CA GLU A 192 -2.26 -2.18 -1.11
C GLU A 192 -3.73 -2.40 -1.47
N SER A 193 -4.64 -1.86 -0.65
CA SER A 193 -6.08 -2.04 -0.87
C SER A 193 -6.77 -0.72 -1.20
N TRP A 194 -7.73 -0.77 -2.12
CA TRP A 194 -8.57 0.36 -2.45
C TRP A 194 -10.01 -0.08 -2.68
N SER A 195 -10.95 0.84 -2.56
CA SER A 195 -12.38 0.57 -2.74
C SER A 195 -13.13 1.83 -3.17
N PHE A 196 -14.28 1.64 -3.78
CA PHE A 196 -15.27 2.69 -4.03
C PHE A 196 -16.43 2.55 -3.04
N ASP A 197 -16.68 3.61 -2.27
CA ASP A 197 -17.85 3.75 -1.41
C ASP A 197 -18.92 4.55 -2.16
N ALA A 198 -19.97 3.86 -2.59
CA ALA A 198 -21.07 4.45 -3.35
C ALA A 198 -21.87 5.47 -2.52
N ALA A 199 -22.14 5.16 -1.25
CA ALA A 199 -22.92 6.04 -0.37
C ALA A 199 -22.17 7.35 -0.09
N ALA A 200 -20.86 7.25 0.13
CA ALA A 200 -20.02 8.42 0.35
C ALA A 200 -19.50 9.06 -0.96
N CYS A 201 -19.82 8.46 -2.12
CA CYS A 201 -19.31 8.78 -3.45
C CYS A 201 -17.80 9.08 -3.43
N ALA A 202 -17.06 8.14 -2.87
CA ALA A 202 -15.65 8.33 -2.54
C ALA A 202 -14.83 7.11 -2.90
N LEU A 203 -13.67 7.37 -3.50
CA LEU A 203 -12.63 6.38 -3.67
C LEU A 203 -11.72 6.42 -2.45
N THR A 204 -11.39 5.26 -1.90
CA THR A 204 -10.54 5.15 -0.72
C THR A 204 -9.36 4.24 -0.97
N TRP A 205 -8.19 4.62 -0.46
CA TRP A 205 -6.95 3.86 -0.46
C TRP A 205 -6.52 3.59 0.96
N LYS A 206 -6.17 2.34 1.26
CA LYS A 206 -5.64 1.92 2.56
C LYS A 206 -4.25 1.35 2.38
N GLU A 207 -3.30 2.00 3.04
CA GLU A 207 -1.92 1.54 3.11
C GLU A 207 -1.79 0.47 4.20
N ARG A 208 -1.09 -0.61 3.88
CA ARG A 208 -0.67 -1.66 4.80
C ARG A 208 0.35 -1.12 5.80
N ASP A 209 1.30 -0.35 5.30
CA ASP A 209 2.41 0.16 6.09
C ASP A 209 1.97 1.41 6.88
N ARG A 210 2.27 1.42 8.18
CA ARG A 210 1.92 2.55 9.06
C ARG A 210 2.93 3.67 8.90
N VAL A 211 2.47 4.91 9.07
CA VAL A 211 3.32 6.11 9.05
C VAL A 211 3.45 6.66 10.46
N VAL A 212 4.66 7.05 10.83
CA VAL A 212 4.99 7.72 12.10
C VAL A 212 4.88 9.22 11.90
N ARG A 213 3.88 9.82 12.54
CA ARG A 213 3.65 11.26 12.49
C ARG A 213 4.63 12.01 13.38
N GLY A 214 5.07 13.18 12.91
CA GLY A 214 5.76 14.17 13.74
C GLY A 214 4.77 14.93 14.62
N GLY A 215 5.26 15.69 15.61
CA GLY A 215 4.40 16.47 16.52
C GLY A 215 3.48 17.45 15.78
N PRO A 216 2.32 17.82 16.37
CA PRO A 216 1.78 17.44 17.69
C PRO A 216 1.02 16.10 17.69
N ASP A 217 0.78 15.49 16.53
CA ASP A 217 0.01 14.26 16.39
C ASP A 217 0.90 13.02 16.55
N TYR A 218 1.51 12.85 17.72
CA TYR A 218 2.47 11.77 17.97
C TYR A 218 1.87 10.38 17.78
N GLY A 219 2.68 9.45 17.26
CA GLY A 219 2.35 8.04 17.15
C GLY A 219 2.32 7.53 15.71
N THR A 220 1.93 6.26 15.56
CA THR A 220 1.80 5.61 14.27
C THR A 220 0.34 5.53 13.85
N VAL A 221 0.07 5.84 12.59
CA VAL A 221 -1.29 5.84 12.03
C VAL A 221 -1.36 4.91 10.82
N GLY A 222 -2.50 4.24 10.66
CA GLY A 222 -2.85 3.61 9.38
C GLY A 222 -3.19 4.69 8.35
N VAL A 223 -2.66 4.58 7.15
CA VAL A 223 -2.91 5.60 6.13
C VAL A 223 -4.18 5.28 5.35
N LEU A 224 -5.08 6.26 5.31
CA LEU A 224 -6.28 6.28 4.50
C LEU A 224 -6.20 7.51 3.60
N ALA A 225 -6.14 7.33 2.29
CA ALA A 225 -6.36 8.41 1.33
C ALA A 225 -7.77 8.32 0.76
N ARG A 226 -8.38 9.46 0.51
CA ARG A 226 -9.75 9.58 0.00
C ARG A 226 -9.77 10.55 -1.18
N LEU A 227 -10.44 10.18 -2.25
CA LEU A 227 -10.66 11.01 -3.43
C LEU A 227 -12.17 11.13 -3.68
N THR A 228 -12.63 12.36 -3.89
CA THR A 228 -14.04 12.69 -4.14
C THR A 228 -14.15 13.70 -5.28
N PHE A 229 -15.32 13.74 -5.93
CA PHE A 229 -15.67 14.76 -6.93
C PHE A 229 -16.99 15.43 -6.51
N PRO A 230 -16.93 16.44 -5.61
CA PRO A 230 -18.14 17.10 -5.10
C PRO A 230 -19.00 17.64 -6.25
N GLY A 231 -20.26 17.19 -6.32
CA GLY A 231 -21.19 17.56 -7.39
C GLY A 231 -20.74 17.15 -8.80
N GLY A 232 -19.83 16.18 -8.93
CA GLY A 232 -19.19 15.83 -10.20
C GLY A 232 -18.18 16.87 -10.68
N GLY A 233 -17.77 17.81 -9.83
CA GLY A 233 -16.85 18.91 -10.15
C GLY A 233 -15.37 18.55 -10.05
N ALA A 234 -14.56 19.48 -9.55
CA ALA A 234 -13.12 19.27 -9.36
C ALA A 234 -12.83 18.19 -8.31
N GLY A 235 -11.80 17.39 -8.55
CA GLY A 235 -11.41 16.33 -7.63
C GLY A 235 -10.76 16.89 -6.36
N ARG A 236 -11.15 16.35 -5.20
CA ARG A 236 -10.58 16.67 -3.89
C ARG A 236 -9.97 15.43 -3.27
N ALA A 237 -8.66 15.49 -3.01
CA ALA A 237 -7.89 14.42 -2.37
C ALA A 237 -7.56 14.77 -0.92
N GLU A 238 -7.75 13.81 -0.02
CA GLU A 238 -7.45 13.92 1.41
C GLU A 238 -6.65 12.71 1.86
N CYS A 239 -5.79 12.85 2.87
CA CYS A 239 -5.01 11.73 3.38
C CYS A 239 -4.68 11.87 4.87
N SER A 240 -4.77 10.76 5.60
CA SER A 240 -4.43 10.70 7.03
C SER A 240 -2.92 10.62 7.31
N CYS A 241 -2.03 10.63 6.31
CA CYS A 241 -0.58 10.49 6.56
C CYS A 241 0.07 11.70 7.26
N GLY A 242 -0.63 12.84 7.36
CA GLY A 242 -0.16 14.01 8.10
C GLY A 242 0.73 14.97 7.30
N ILE A 243 1.09 14.65 6.05
CA ILE A 243 1.71 15.59 5.11
C ILE A 243 0.60 16.57 4.67
N ARG A 244 0.53 17.72 5.34
CA ARG A 244 -0.57 18.68 5.18
C ARG A 244 -0.63 19.25 3.77
N GLN A 245 -1.77 19.04 3.11
CA GLN A 245 -2.42 19.86 2.08
C GLN A 245 -1.79 20.05 0.70
N ARG A 246 -0.54 19.66 0.45
CA ARG A 246 0.08 19.82 -0.89
C ARG A 246 0.01 18.59 -1.79
N GLY A 247 -0.26 17.42 -1.20
CA GLY A 247 -0.27 16.14 -1.90
C GLY A 247 0.68 15.15 -1.23
N CYS A 248 0.39 13.85 -1.39
CA CYS A 248 1.22 12.79 -0.81
C CYS A 248 1.22 11.57 -1.73
N VAL A 249 2.21 10.69 -1.53
CA VAL A 249 2.37 9.44 -2.29
C VAL A 249 1.10 8.57 -2.26
N HIS A 250 0.36 8.55 -1.16
CA HIS A 250 -0.84 7.73 -1.01
C HIS A 250 -2.01 8.24 -1.84
N ALA A 251 -2.23 9.56 -1.87
CA ALA A 251 -3.25 10.18 -2.70
C ALA A 251 -2.92 10.03 -4.19
N LEU A 252 -1.64 10.18 -4.54
CA LEU A 252 -1.16 9.96 -5.91
C LEU A 252 -1.33 8.49 -6.32
N ALA A 253 -1.01 7.55 -5.44
CA ALA A 253 -1.20 6.12 -5.66
C ALA A 253 -2.67 5.74 -5.88
N LEU A 254 -3.60 6.37 -5.15
CA LEU A 254 -5.03 6.20 -5.38
C LEU A 254 -5.44 6.66 -6.79
N VAL A 255 -5.00 7.86 -7.20
CA VAL A 255 -5.29 8.40 -8.53
C VAL A 255 -4.72 7.49 -9.63
N ASP A 256 -3.45 7.09 -9.51
CA ASP A 256 -2.80 6.21 -10.49
C ASP A 256 -3.48 4.83 -10.57
N THR A 257 -4.00 4.32 -9.46
CA THR A 257 -4.74 3.04 -9.43
C THR A 257 -6.08 3.14 -10.14
N VAL A 258 -6.79 4.24 -9.96
CA VAL A 258 -8.07 4.47 -10.64
C VAL A 258 -7.83 4.70 -12.13
N LEU A 259 -6.79 5.45 -12.51
CA LEU A 259 -6.41 5.59 -13.91
C LEU A 259 -6.06 4.25 -14.56
N ASP A 260 -5.35 3.36 -13.85
CA ASP A 260 -5.08 2.00 -14.36
C ASP A 260 -6.36 1.17 -14.52
N LEU A 261 -7.33 1.31 -13.61
CA LEU A 261 -8.65 0.67 -13.76
C LEU A 261 -9.39 1.18 -15.00
N LEU A 262 -9.39 2.49 -15.25
CA LEU A 262 -10.07 3.07 -16.40
C LEU A 262 -9.46 2.58 -17.72
N ALA A 263 -8.13 2.40 -17.76
CA ALA A 263 -7.41 1.88 -18.92
C ALA A 263 -7.57 0.36 -19.13
N ASP A 264 -8.10 -0.37 -18.14
CA ASP A 264 -8.27 -1.83 -18.23
C ASP A 264 -9.55 -2.19 -19.01
N THR A 265 -9.35 -2.65 -20.24
CA THR A 265 -10.45 -3.03 -21.14
C THR A 265 -11.28 -4.21 -20.62
N VAL A 266 -10.67 -5.10 -19.82
CA VAL A 266 -11.35 -6.25 -19.21
C VAL A 266 -12.35 -5.78 -18.14
N ARG A 267 -12.05 -4.67 -17.45
CA ARG A 267 -12.87 -4.09 -16.38
C ARG A 267 -13.67 -2.86 -16.81
N SER A 268 -13.84 -2.66 -18.12
CA SER A 268 -14.53 -1.50 -18.70
C SER A 268 -15.94 -1.25 -18.15
N ALA A 269 -16.72 -2.31 -17.90
CA ALA A 269 -18.07 -2.16 -17.32
C ALA A 269 -18.04 -1.62 -15.88
N GLU A 270 -17.04 -2.02 -15.08
CA GLU A 270 -16.83 -1.50 -13.74
C GLU A 270 -16.35 -0.05 -13.79
N ALA A 271 -15.37 0.25 -14.66
CA ALA A 271 -14.87 1.60 -14.89
C ALA A 271 -15.99 2.58 -15.27
N ARG A 272 -16.91 2.17 -16.16
CA ARG A 272 -18.05 3.01 -16.59
C ARG A 272 -19.03 3.29 -15.44
N ARG A 273 -19.37 2.29 -14.64
CA ARG A 273 -20.23 2.49 -13.44
C ARG A 273 -19.59 3.44 -12.44
N LEU A 274 -18.28 3.31 -12.23
CA LEU A 274 -17.53 4.19 -11.34
C LEU A 274 -17.51 5.64 -11.85
N ALA A 275 -17.34 5.84 -13.16
CA ALA A 275 -17.41 7.16 -13.79
C ALA A 275 -18.82 7.77 -13.66
N GLU A 276 -19.86 7.00 -13.94
CA GLU A 276 -21.25 7.45 -13.80
C GLU A 276 -21.56 7.92 -12.37
N GLU A 277 -21.23 7.11 -11.36
CA GLU A 277 -21.52 7.44 -9.96
C GLU A 277 -20.70 8.63 -9.44
N LEU A 278 -19.40 8.72 -9.79
CA LEU A 278 -18.53 9.82 -9.34
C LEU A 278 -18.86 11.15 -10.00
N LEU A 279 -19.29 11.13 -11.25
CA LEU A 279 -19.54 12.35 -12.01
C LEU A 279 -21.01 12.79 -11.97
N SER A 280 -21.90 11.96 -11.43
CA SER A 280 -23.29 12.31 -11.22
C SER A 280 -23.42 13.54 -10.30
N PRO A 281 -24.14 14.58 -10.75
CA PRO A 281 -24.45 15.74 -9.91
C PRO A 281 -25.11 15.32 -8.59
N GLY A 282 -24.86 16.08 -7.52
CA GLY A 282 -25.39 15.75 -6.20
C GLY A 282 -26.93 15.65 -6.17
N TRP A 283 -27.63 16.47 -6.98
CA TRP A 283 -29.09 16.42 -7.09
C TRP A 283 -29.60 15.13 -7.73
N ALA A 284 -28.87 14.58 -8.71
CA ALA A 284 -29.28 13.35 -9.40
C ALA A 284 -29.22 12.15 -8.44
N ARG A 285 -28.24 12.15 -7.53
CA ARG A 285 -28.15 11.16 -6.46
C ARG A 285 -29.23 11.32 -5.41
N ALA A 286 -29.49 12.55 -4.95
CA ALA A 286 -30.57 12.83 -4.01
C ALA A 286 -31.94 12.40 -4.58
N LEU A 287 -32.17 12.60 -5.89
CA LEU A 287 -33.39 12.15 -6.55
C LEU A 287 -33.52 10.62 -6.57
N LYS A 288 -32.44 9.90 -6.92
CA LYS A 288 -32.40 8.44 -6.90
C LYS A 288 -32.63 7.86 -5.49
N GLU A 289 -32.10 8.51 -4.46
CA GLU A 289 -32.37 8.14 -3.07
C GLU A 289 -33.84 8.34 -2.70
N LEU A 290 -34.45 9.47 -3.10
CA LEU A 290 -35.88 9.73 -2.88
C LEU A 290 -36.76 8.70 -3.60
N GLU A 291 -36.45 8.35 -4.86
CA GLU A 291 -37.16 7.30 -5.60
C GLU A 291 -37.10 5.94 -4.88
N LEU A 292 -35.93 5.58 -4.32
CA LEU A 292 -35.77 4.37 -3.53
C LEU A 292 -36.58 4.41 -2.23
N PHE A 293 -36.65 5.57 -1.56
CA PHE A 293 -37.52 5.76 -0.40
C PHE A 293 -39.00 5.59 -0.75
N GLU A 294 -39.46 6.12 -1.88
CA GLU A 294 -40.84 5.95 -2.35
C GLU A 294 -41.15 4.49 -2.66
N VAL A 295 -40.22 3.76 -3.30
CA VAL A 295 -40.36 2.32 -3.58
C VAL A 295 -40.41 1.49 -2.30
N GLU A 296 -39.57 1.82 -1.30
CA GLU A 296 -39.59 1.12 0.00
C GLU A 296 -40.87 1.45 0.78
N ALA A 297 -41.33 2.71 0.75
CA ALA A 297 -42.59 3.13 1.37
C ALA A 297 -43.82 2.51 0.69
N ALA A 298 -43.73 2.19 -0.60
CA ALA A 298 -44.78 1.52 -1.36
C ALA A 298 -44.82 -0.01 -1.12
N LYS A 299 -43.85 -0.60 -0.41
CA LYS A 299 -43.91 -2.03 -0.05
C LYS A 299 -45.01 -2.25 0.99
N PRO A 300 -45.95 -3.19 0.76
CA PRO A 300 -47.00 -3.48 1.72
C PRO A 300 -46.40 -4.01 3.02
N ALA A 301 -46.77 -3.41 4.15
CA ALA A 301 -46.34 -3.86 5.46
C ALA A 301 -46.70 -5.35 5.66
N PRO A 302 -45.80 -6.16 6.27
CA PRO A 302 -46.10 -7.55 6.55
C PRO A 302 -47.35 -7.60 7.42
N ARG A 303 -48.41 -8.26 6.91
CA ARG A 303 -49.65 -8.51 7.67
C ARG A 303 -49.27 -9.18 8.99
N SER A 304 -49.31 -8.43 10.08
CA SER A 304 -49.25 -8.99 11.42
C SER A 304 -50.44 -9.94 11.56
N ARG A 305 -50.15 -11.25 11.66
CA ARG A 305 -51.14 -12.23 12.11
C ARG A 305 -51.52 -11.83 13.52
N CYS A 306 -52.64 -11.13 13.67
CA CYS A 306 -53.38 -11.05 14.91
C CYS A 306 -53.84 -12.48 15.21
N GLY A 307 -53.07 -13.20 16.03
CA GLY A 307 -53.46 -14.48 16.60
C GLY A 307 -54.63 -14.23 17.55
N GLY A 308 -55.83 -14.55 17.10
CA GLY A 308 -57.03 -14.59 17.94
C GLY A 308 -56.82 -15.56 19.09
N SER A 309 -57.01 -15.05 20.30
CA SER A 309 -57.18 -15.82 21.52
C SER A 309 -58.68 -16.12 21.73
N SER A 310 -58.93 -17.12 22.58
CA SER A 310 -60.22 -17.63 23.09
C SER A 310 -60.85 -18.77 22.27
N SER A 311 -61.38 -19.85 22.83
CA SER A 311 -61.29 -20.55 24.13
C SER A 311 -62.31 -21.72 24.07
N MET A 312 -62.23 -22.64 25.05
CA MET A 312 -63.28 -23.56 25.53
C MET A 312 -63.43 -24.94 24.85
N SER A 313 -62.92 -25.95 25.55
CA SER A 313 -63.60 -27.24 25.72
C SER A 313 -63.03 -27.96 26.94
N SER A 314 -63.80 -28.03 28.01
CA SER A 314 -63.66 -29.04 29.05
C SER A 314 -65.09 -29.41 29.45
N GLY A 315 -65.50 -30.59 28.98
CA GLY A 315 -66.79 -31.20 29.31
C GLY A 315 -66.76 -31.90 30.67
N PRO A 316 -67.93 -32.32 31.17
CA PRO A 316 -68.07 -33.17 32.35
C PRO A 316 -67.49 -34.58 32.13
#